data_AF-A0A965EVF2-F1
#
_entry.id   AF-A0A965EVF2-F1
#
_cell.length_a   1.000
_cell.length_b   1.000
_cell.length_c   1.000
_cell.angle_alpha   90.00
_cell.angle_beta   90.00
_cell.angle_gamma   90.00
#
_symmetry.space_group_name_H-M   'P 1'
#
loop_
_entity.id
_entity.type
_entity.pdbx_description
1 polymer ?
#
loop_
_entity_poly.entity_id
_entity_poly.type
_entity_poly.pdbx_seq_one_letter_code
_entity_poly.pdbx_strand_id
1 'polypeptide(L)' 'MGFRSIDDMIAIENECPFGELGLPKTLYGMLTNTATKFPDRPAVTFQLLSGPKDPAETLTWRTLHQKTS' A
#
# COMPACT_ATOMS: atom_id res chain seq x y z
N MET A 1 4.88 -17.06 9.93
CA MET A 1 6.13 -16.88 9.18
C MET A 1 7.03 -15.93 9.96
N GLY A 2 8.24 -16.34 10.30
CA GLY A 2 9.26 -15.47 10.90
C GLY A 2 10.22 -14.92 9.84
N PHE A 3 11.15 -14.08 10.26
CA PHE A 3 12.29 -13.62 9.46
C PHE A 3 13.60 -13.79 10.26
N ARG A 4 13.75 -14.91 10.98
CA ARG A 4 14.78 -15.08 12.03
C ARG A 4 15.91 -16.01 11.62
N SER A 5 15.69 -16.90 10.65
CA SER A 5 16.70 -17.87 10.19
C SER A 5 16.79 -17.96 8.67
N ILE A 6 17.83 -18.65 8.19
CA ILE A 6 17.97 -19.01 6.77
C ILE A 6 16.82 -19.96 6.34
N ASP A 7 16.38 -20.84 7.24
CA ASP A 7 15.26 -21.74 6.96
C ASP A 7 13.95 -20.96 6.72
N ASP A 8 13.73 -19.84 7.44
CA ASP A 8 12.58 -18.95 7.20
C ASP A 8 12.65 -18.33 5.78
N MET A 9 13.85 -17.95 5.33
CA MET A 9 14.07 -17.40 3.98
C MET A 9 13.80 -18.45 2.90
N ILE A 10 14.36 -19.66 3.06
CA ILE A 10 14.15 -20.77 2.13
C ILE A 10 12.67 -21.15 2.08
N ALA A 11 11.97 -21.14 3.21
CA ALA A 11 10.54 -21.42 3.26
C ALA A 11 9.74 -20.40 2.43
N ILE A 12 10.04 -19.10 2.55
CA ILE A 12 9.40 -18.02 1.77
C ILE A 12 9.70 -18.17 0.27
N GLU A 13 10.95 -18.44 -0.10
CA GLU A 13 11.34 -18.63 -1.50
C GLU A 13 10.65 -19.84 -2.14
N ASN A 14 10.40 -20.89 -1.36
CA ASN A 14 9.71 -22.09 -1.82
C ASN A 14 8.18 -21.95 -1.85
N GLU A 15 7.59 -20.84 -1.41
CA GLU A 15 6.12 -20.67 -1.43
C GLU A 15 5.57 -20.66 -2.86
N CYS A 16 6.16 -19.84 -3.74
CA CYS A 16 5.86 -19.86 -5.18
C CYS A 16 6.91 -19.08 -6.00
N PRO A 17 7.03 -19.35 -7.31
CA PRO A 17 7.78 -18.50 -8.22
C PRO A 17 7.28 -17.05 -8.16
N PHE A 18 8.19 -16.08 -8.29
CA PHE A 18 7.85 -14.66 -8.19
C PHE A 18 6.72 -14.22 -9.15
N GLY A 19 6.67 -14.79 -10.35
CA GLY A 19 5.64 -14.50 -11.35
C GLY A 19 4.23 -14.96 -10.95
N GLU A 20 4.11 -15.85 -9.98
CA GLU A 20 2.86 -16.45 -9.51
C GLU A 20 2.30 -15.78 -8.25
N LEU A 21 3.00 -14.78 -7.69
CA LEU A 21 2.60 -14.02 -6.50
C LEU A 21 1.30 -13.18 -6.66
N GLY A 22 0.63 -13.25 -7.82
CA GLY A 22 -0.58 -12.48 -8.09
C GLY A 22 -0.33 -10.96 -8.14
N LEU A 23 0.86 -10.54 -8.61
CA LEU A 23 1.23 -9.14 -8.67
C LEU A 23 0.25 -8.34 -9.56
N PRO A 24 -0.15 -7.13 -9.14
CA PRO A 24 -1.04 -6.29 -9.92
C PRO A 24 -0.40 -5.93 -11.27
N LYS A 25 -1.19 -6.01 -12.35
CA LYS A 25 -0.72 -5.72 -13.71
C LYS A 25 -0.55 -4.22 -13.99
N THR A 26 -1.14 -3.36 -13.16
CA THR A 26 -1.12 -1.90 -13.31
C THR A 26 -0.91 -1.22 -11.97
N LEU A 27 -0.40 0.01 -12.01
CA LEU A 27 -0.29 0.88 -10.82
C LEU A 27 -1.67 1.09 -10.17
N TYR A 28 -2.71 1.28 -10.97
CA TYR A 28 -4.07 1.42 -10.44
C TYR A 28 -4.54 0.16 -9.71
N GLY A 29 -4.24 -1.03 -10.24
CA GLY A 29 -4.53 -2.30 -9.57
C GLY A 29 -3.77 -2.44 -8.25
N MET A 30 -2.51 -2.01 -8.21
CA MET A 30 -1.71 -1.97 -6.97
C MET A 30 -2.34 -1.06 -5.92
N LEU A 31 -2.75 0.16 -6.31
CA LEU A 31 -3.39 1.12 -5.40
C LEU A 31 -4.77 0.64 -4.94
N THR A 32 -5.54 0.00 -5.83
CA THR A 32 -6.84 -0.61 -5.51
C THR A 32 -6.68 -1.72 -4.46
N ASN A 33 -5.67 -2.58 -4.60
CA ASN A 33 -5.38 -3.61 -3.61
C ASN A 33 -5.04 -3.01 -2.24
N THR A 34 -4.24 -1.94 -2.21
CA THR A 34 -3.89 -1.22 -0.97
C THR A 34 -5.13 -0.59 -0.34
N ALA A 35 -5.99 0.07 -1.12
CA ALA A 35 -7.21 0.69 -0.62
C ALA A 35 -8.23 -0.33 -0.09
N THR A 36 -8.27 -1.52 -0.67
CA THR A 36 -9.12 -2.62 -0.18
C THR A 36 -8.62 -3.17 1.14
N LYS A 37 -7.30 -3.35 1.30
CA LYS A 37 -6.70 -3.91 2.52
C LYS A 37 -6.66 -2.93 3.68
N PHE A 38 -6.46 -1.63 3.40
CA PHE A 38 -6.23 -0.61 4.43
C PHE A 38 -7.07 0.66 4.20
N PRO A 39 -8.40 0.54 4.12
CA PRO A 39 -9.27 1.62 3.63
C PRO A 39 -9.22 2.89 4.47
N ASP A 40 -9.10 2.76 5.80
CA ASP A 40 -9.17 3.88 6.74
C ASP A 40 -7.78 4.44 7.10
N ARG A 41 -6.69 3.89 6.55
CA ARG A 41 -5.34 4.45 6.76
C ARG A 41 -5.16 5.73 5.94
N PRO A 42 -4.39 6.73 6.43
CA PRO A 42 -4.05 7.92 5.66
C PRO A 42 -3.25 7.53 4.41
N ALA A 43 -3.61 8.10 3.27
CA ALA A 43 -3.00 7.82 1.97
C ALA A 43 -2.18 9.00 1.46
N VAL A 44 -2.80 10.18 1.41
CA VAL A 44 -2.17 11.41 0.91
C VAL A 44 -2.59 12.56 1.80
N THR A 45 -1.62 13.38 2.18
CA THR A 45 -1.83 14.65 2.87
C THR A 45 -1.38 15.78 1.95
N PHE A 46 -2.26 16.76 1.75
CA PHE A 46 -1.95 17.96 1.00
C PHE A 46 -1.96 19.17 1.94
N GLN A 47 -0.94 20.01 1.82
CA GLN A 47 -0.77 21.21 2.60
C GLN A 47 -0.35 22.33 1.64
N LEU A 48 -1.10 23.43 1.61
CA LEU A 48 -0.91 24.48 0.60
C LEU A 48 0.41 25.23 0.81
N LEU A 49 0.72 25.55 2.06
CA LEU A 49 1.94 26.21 2.48
C LEU A 49 2.67 25.26 3.41
N SER A 50 3.95 24.97 3.21
CA SER A 50 4.69 23.96 3.97
C SER A 50 5.10 24.42 5.38
N GLY A 51 4.37 25.34 6.01
CA GLY A 51 4.61 25.77 7.37
C GLY A 51 4.21 24.70 8.39
N PRO A 52 4.89 24.58 9.53
CA PRO A 52 4.69 23.48 10.48
C PRO A 52 3.30 23.45 11.15
N LYS A 53 2.50 24.52 11.03
CA LYS A 53 1.14 24.63 11.60
C LYS A 53 0.07 24.94 10.56
N ASP A 54 0.42 24.94 9.28
CA ASP A 54 -0.53 25.28 8.24
C ASP A 54 -1.57 24.16 8.08
N PRO A 55 -2.82 24.49 7.73
CA PRO A 55 -3.88 23.50 7.59
C PRO A 55 -3.53 22.48 6.50
N ALA A 56 -3.71 21.20 6.82
CA ALA A 56 -3.49 20.09 5.91
C ALA A 56 -4.74 19.23 5.79
N GLU A 57 -5.06 18.80 4.58
CA GLU A 57 -6.13 17.85 4.32
C GLU A 57 -5.53 16.47 4.08
N THR A 58 -5.97 15.47 4.84
CA THR A 58 -5.52 14.08 4.69
C THR A 58 -6.66 13.21 4.17
N LEU A 59 -6.46 12.60 3.00
CA LEU A 59 -7.38 11.61 2.45
C LEU A 59 -6.99 10.22 2.94
N THR A 60 -7.98 9.40 3.30
CA THR A 60 -7.79 7.97 3.52
C THR A 60 -7.67 7.24 2.19
N TRP A 61 -7.17 6.00 2.19
CA TRP A 61 -7.11 5.20 0.96
C TRP A 61 -8.48 4.98 0.31
N ARG A 62 -9.53 4.79 1.11
CA ARG A 62 -10.92 4.70 0.59
C ARG A 62 -11.32 5.98 -0.12
N THR A 63 -11.15 7.13 0.53
CA THR A 63 -11.59 8.42 -0.03
C THR A 63 -10.78 8.79 -1.26
N LEU A 64 -9.47 8.52 -1.25
CA LEU A 64 -8.60 8.75 -2.41
C LEU A 64 -9.04 7.88 -3.60
N HIS A 65 -9.22 6.58 -3.38
CA HIS A 65 -9.62 5.63 -4.43
C HIS A 65 -10.94 6.04 -5.08
N GLN A 66 -11.96 6.34 -4.27
CA GLN A 66 -13.29 6.80 -4.73
C GLN A 66 -13.26 8.09 -5.56
N LYS A 67 -12.32 9.00 -5.32
CA LYS A 67 -12.18 10.26 -6.07
C LYS A 67 -11.52 10.07 -7.44
N THR A 68 -10.76 8.98 -7.62
CA THR A 68 -9.94 8.73 -8.81
C THR A 68 -10.40 7.54 -9.65
N SER A 69 -11.35 6.76 -9.13
CA SER A 69 -11.93 5.57 -9.75
C SER A 69 -13.00 5.91 -10.79
#